data_AF-A0A1X1Y8L2-F1
#
_entry.id   AF-A0A1X1Y8L2-F1
#
_cell.length_a   1.000
_cell.length_b   1.000
_cell.length_c   1.000
_cell.angle_alpha   90.00
_cell.angle_beta   90.00
_cell.angle_gamma   90.00
#
_symmetry.space_group_name_H-M   'P 1'
#
loop_
_entity.id
_entity.type
_entity.pdbx_description
1 polymer ?
#
loop_
_entity_poly.entity_id
_entity_poly.type
_entity_poly.pdbx_seq_one_letter_code
_entity_poly.pdbx_strand_id
1 'polypeptide(L)'
;MTVRKRGVLIAAAVGAGVMLGSAGPAVAWPIPYTAEDIRYLDATRGNFPGDDDQLLMAGKQVCRQLYTGQPAAAVTDQVAAQYGASPEQAAVVVRAARSTMCTQAPG
;
A
#
# COMPACT_ATOMS: atom_id res chain seq x y z
N MET A 1 -44.90 26.68 -49.90
CA MET A 1 -45.55 26.48 -48.58
C MET A 1 -45.24 25.07 -48.07
N THR A 2 -45.13 24.95 -46.76
CA THR A 2 -44.98 23.75 -45.91
C THR A 2 -43.54 23.27 -45.60
N VAL A 3 -43.11 23.68 -44.41
CA VAL A 3 -41.94 23.25 -43.64
C VAL A 3 -42.14 21.83 -43.11
N ARG A 4 -41.11 20.98 -43.12
CA ARG A 4 -40.92 19.94 -42.07
C ARG A 4 -39.44 19.82 -41.68
N LYS A 5 -39.18 20.19 -40.42
CA LYS A 5 -37.92 20.05 -39.69
C LYS A 5 -37.73 18.58 -39.28
N ARG A 6 -36.53 18.03 -39.50
CA ARG A 6 -35.95 16.88 -38.78
C ARG A 6 -34.47 17.23 -38.64
N GLY A 7 -34.05 17.81 -37.52
CA GLY A 7 -33.76 17.06 -36.31
C GLY A 7 -32.24 16.97 -36.24
N VAL A 8 -31.64 18.00 -35.67
CA VAL A 8 -30.18 18.12 -35.46
C VAL A 8 -29.77 17.05 -34.44
N LEU A 9 -28.94 16.10 -34.86
CA LEU A 9 -28.17 15.28 -33.94
C LEU A 9 -26.73 15.77 -33.99
N ILE A 10 -26.34 16.37 -32.88
CA ILE A 10 -25.07 17.02 -32.61
C ILE A 10 -23.95 15.98 -32.74
N ALA A 11 -23.03 16.22 -33.68
CA ALA A 11 -21.75 15.53 -33.74
C ALA A 11 -20.86 16.04 -32.60
N ALA A 12 -20.64 15.22 -31.58
CA ALA A 12 -19.64 15.48 -30.57
C ALA A 12 -18.98 14.16 -30.14
N ALA A 13 -17.66 14.22 -29.98
CA ALA A 13 -16.73 13.21 -29.46
C ALA A 13 -15.97 12.37 -30.50
N VAL A 14 -15.02 13.00 -31.18
CA VAL A 14 -13.79 12.31 -31.62
C VAL A 14 -12.62 13.11 -31.06
N GLY A 15 -12.04 12.65 -29.95
CA GLY A 15 -10.87 13.30 -29.38
C GLY A 15 -10.55 12.84 -27.96
N ALA A 16 -10.11 11.59 -27.79
CA ALA A 16 -9.24 11.12 -26.69
C ALA A 16 -8.99 9.60 -26.77
N GLY A 17 -8.67 9.06 -27.95
CA GLY A 17 -8.64 7.61 -28.18
C GLY A 17 -7.26 6.98 -28.42
N VAL A 18 -6.13 7.59 -28.01
CA VAL A 18 -4.79 7.05 -28.34
C VAL A 18 -3.77 7.15 -27.20
N MET A 19 -4.17 6.83 -25.97
CA MET A 19 -3.22 6.55 -24.88
C MET A 19 -3.56 5.23 -24.16
N LEU A 20 -4.10 4.26 -24.89
CA LEU A 20 -4.18 2.87 -24.43
C LEU A 20 -2.86 2.18 -24.81
N GLY A 21 -1.79 2.57 -24.10
CA GLY A 21 -0.55 1.80 -24.10
C GLY A 21 -0.87 0.38 -23.65
N SER A 22 -0.39 -0.61 -24.40
CA SER A 22 -0.57 -2.02 -24.09
C SER A 22 -0.12 -2.32 -22.67
N ALA A 23 -1.06 -2.46 -21.73
CA ALA A 23 -0.81 -3.17 -20.50
C ALA A 23 -0.52 -4.62 -20.91
N GLY A 24 0.76 -4.97 -21.01
CA GLY A 24 1.17 -6.35 -21.21
C GLY A 24 0.58 -7.22 -20.09
N PRO A 25 0.35 -8.52 -20.33
CA PRO A 25 -0.11 -9.41 -19.28
C PRO A 25 0.82 -9.27 -18.08
N ALA A 26 0.25 -9.00 -16.91
CA ALA A 26 0.99 -8.99 -15.65
C ALA A 26 1.53 -10.41 -15.43
N VAL A 27 2.80 -10.61 -15.78
CA VAL A 27 3.51 -11.84 -15.50
C VAL A 27 3.84 -11.85 -14.01
N ALA A 28 2.97 -12.49 -13.23
CA ALA A 28 3.22 -12.82 -11.83
C ALA A 28 4.30 -13.90 -11.77
N TRP A 29 5.55 -13.51 -11.96
CA TRP A 29 6.68 -14.33 -11.52
C TRP A 29 6.58 -14.47 -10.01
N PRO A 30 6.90 -15.63 -9.41
CA PRO A 30 7.09 -15.69 -7.97
C PRO A 30 8.19 -14.69 -7.63
N ILE A 31 7.84 -13.58 -6.97
CA ILE A 31 8.82 -12.69 -6.36
C ILE A 31 9.11 -13.33 -5.01
N PRO A 32 10.26 -14.01 -4.84
CA PRO A 32 10.57 -14.60 -3.54
C PRO A 32 10.71 -13.48 -2.51
N TYR A 33 10.27 -13.74 -1.28
CA TYR A 33 10.54 -12.83 -0.18
C TYR A 33 12.04 -12.65 0.02
N THR A 34 12.45 -11.41 0.28
CA THR A 34 13.85 -11.11 0.62
C THR A 34 14.21 -11.69 1.99
N ALA A 35 15.50 -11.74 2.30
CA ALA A 35 15.93 -12.19 3.63
C ALA A 35 15.41 -11.23 4.73
N GLU A 36 15.30 -9.94 4.43
CA GLU A 36 14.73 -8.91 5.30
C GLU A 36 13.25 -9.15 5.54
N ASP A 37 12.48 -9.44 4.49
CA ASP A 37 11.05 -9.75 4.57
C ASP A 37 10.82 -10.98 5.45
N ILE A 38 11.60 -12.04 5.26
CA ILE A 38 11.49 -13.27 6.06
C ILE A 38 11.78 -12.99 7.54
N ARG A 39 12.88 -12.29 7.87
CA ARG A 39 13.20 -11.93 9.27
C ARG A 39 12.11 -11.09 9.92
N TYR A 40 11.50 -10.18 9.16
CA TYR A 40 10.38 -9.37 9.64
C TYR A 40 9.13 -10.22 9.88
N LEU A 41 8.78 -11.11 8.95
CA LEU A 41 7.63 -11.99 9.07
C LEU A 41 7.76 -12.94 10.26
N ASP A 42 8.95 -13.51 10.48
CA ASP A 42 9.22 -14.38 11.62
C ASP A 42 9.01 -13.69 12.97
N ALA A 43 9.24 -12.37 13.05
CA ALA A 43 9.03 -11.58 14.26
C ALA A 43 7.56 -11.16 14.48
N THR A 44 6.76 -11.11 13.42
CA THR A 44 5.42 -10.48 13.45
C THR A 44 4.27 -11.47 13.32
N ARG A 45 4.47 -12.60 12.64
CA ARG A 45 3.48 -13.68 12.54
C ARG A 45 3.04 -14.15 13.91
N GLY A 46 1.73 -14.30 14.07
CA GLY A 46 1.10 -14.70 15.34
C GLY A 46 1.00 -13.60 16.40
N ASN A 47 1.74 -12.49 16.23
CA ASN A 47 1.71 -11.35 17.15
C ASN A 47 0.89 -10.17 16.60
N PHE A 48 0.76 -10.04 15.29
CA PHE A 48 -0.03 -8.98 14.64
C PHE A 48 -1.07 -9.58 13.71
N PRO A 49 -2.29 -9.01 13.61
CA PRO A 49 -3.33 -9.54 12.74
C PRO A 49 -2.97 -9.35 11.26
N GLY A 50 -3.34 -10.32 10.43
CA GLY A 50 -3.20 -10.25 8.98
C GLY A 50 -2.42 -11.42 8.38
N ASP A 51 -2.41 -11.47 7.06
CA ASP A 51 -1.54 -12.34 6.27
C ASP A 51 -0.15 -11.71 6.06
N ASP A 52 0.77 -12.48 5.48
CA ASP A 52 2.14 -12.02 5.25
C ASP A 52 2.21 -10.74 4.40
N ASP A 53 1.31 -10.58 3.43
CA ASP A 53 1.30 -9.38 2.58
C ASP A 53 0.85 -8.15 3.37
N GLN A 54 -0.16 -8.30 4.23
CA GLN A 54 -0.57 -7.24 5.16
C GLN A 54 0.53 -6.89 6.15
N LEU A 55 1.24 -7.89 6.68
CA LEU A 55 2.39 -7.68 7.55
C LEU A 55 3.48 -6.89 6.82
N LEU A 56 3.91 -7.33 5.64
CA LEU A 56 4.94 -6.65 4.86
C LEU A 56 4.54 -5.21 4.48
N MET A 57 3.26 -4.98 4.17
CA MET A 57 2.75 -3.64 3.93
C MET A 57 2.82 -2.77 5.19
N ALA A 58 2.40 -3.30 6.34
CA ALA A 58 2.44 -2.59 7.62
C ALA A 58 3.89 -2.20 7.98
N GLY A 59 4.84 -3.13 7.86
CA GLY A 59 6.26 -2.88 8.10
C GLY A 59 6.83 -1.78 7.20
N LYS A 60 6.53 -1.83 5.89
CA LYS A 60 6.95 -0.79 4.93
C LYS A 60 6.34 0.57 5.24
N GLN A 61 5.07 0.60 5.65
CA GLN A 61 4.38 1.82 6.07
C GLN A 61 5.04 2.43 7.32
N VAL A 62 5.31 1.62 8.34
CA VAL A 62 6.04 2.06 9.54
C VAL A 62 7.35 2.72 9.16
N CYS A 63 8.15 2.04 8.32
CA CYS A 63 9.44 2.58 7.90
C CYS A 63 9.31 3.92 7.20
N ARG A 64 8.30 4.07 6.32
CA ARG A 64 8.01 5.35 5.67
C ARG A 64 7.72 6.44 6.69
N GLN A 65 6.84 6.17 7.66
CA GLN A 65 6.43 7.17 8.64
C GLN A 65 7.62 7.62 9.52
N LEU A 66 8.43 6.67 9.98
CA LEU A 66 9.61 6.97 10.78
C LEU A 66 10.64 7.80 9.99
N TYR A 67 10.93 7.43 8.74
CA TYR A 67 11.84 8.23 7.91
C TYR A 67 11.29 9.62 7.57
N THR A 68 9.98 9.82 7.60
CA THR A 68 9.36 11.16 7.48
C THR A 68 9.35 11.95 8.80
N GLY A 69 9.96 11.42 9.86
CA GLY A 69 10.13 12.11 11.15
C GLY A 69 8.95 11.94 12.11
N GLN A 70 8.04 10.99 11.86
CA GLN A 70 7.00 10.67 12.85
C GLN A 70 7.61 9.94 14.05
N PRO A 71 7.25 10.31 15.30
CA PRO A 71 7.77 9.63 16.47
C PRO A 71 7.20 8.22 16.57
N ALA A 72 8.01 7.26 17.05
CA ALA A 72 7.62 5.85 17.09
C ALA A 72 6.32 5.57 17.86
N ALA A 73 6.02 6.35 18.90
CA ALA A 73 4.75 6.25 19.64
C ALA A 73 3.54 6.59 18.75
N ALA A 74 3.59 7.70 18.01
CA ALA A 74 2.50 8.08 17.11
C ALA A 74 2.33 7.07 15.96
N VAL A 75 3.42 6.51 15.45
CA VAL A 75 3.37 5.43 14.45
C VAL A 75 2.71 4.17 15.01
N THR A 76 3.01 3.82 16.27
CA THR A 76 2.40 2.68 16.96
C THR A 76 0.88 2.86 17.07
N ASP A 77 0.43 4.03 17.52
CA ASP A 77 -1.00 4.34 17.67
C ASP A 77 -1.73 4.32 16.32
N GLN A 78 -1.10 4.85 15.26
CA GLN A 78 -1.65 4.82 13.91
C GLN A 78 -1.79 3.40 13.37
N VAL A 79 -0.77 2.55 13.56
CA VAL A 79 -0.82 1.15 13.14
C VAL A 79 -1.89 0.38 13.92
N ALA A 80 -1.98 0.58 15.23
CA ALA A 80 -3.02 -0.03 16.06
C ALA A 80 -4.42 0.33 15.54
N ALA A 81 -4.67 1.63 15.28
CA ALA A 81 -5.95 2.11 14.77
C ALA A 81 -6.26 1.58 13.37
N GLN A 82 -5.29 1.58 12.45
CA GLN A 82 -5.50 1.19 11.06
C GLN A 82 -5.80 -0.30 10.89
N TYR A 83 -5.14 -1.13 11.68
CA TYR A 83 -5.24 -2.59 11.56
C TYR A 83 -6.15 -3.22 12.63
N GLY A 84 -6.79 -2.41 13.48
CA GLY A 84 -7.63 -2.91 14.58
C GLY A 84 -6.85 -3.77 15.58
N ALA A 85 -5.56 -3.50 15.74
CA ALA A 85 -4.66 -4.23 16.62
C ALA A 85 -4.54 -3.51 17.97
N SER A 86 -4.17 -4.24 19.02
CA SER A 86 -3.81 -3.61 20.29
C SER A 86 -2.49 -2.82 20.17
N PRO A 87 -2.26 -1.80 21.02
CA PRO A 87 -1.01 -1.05 21.03
C PRO A 87 0.23 -1.93 21.21
N GLU A 88 0.11 -3.00 22.00
CA GLU A 88 1.19 -3.95 22.23
C GLU A 88 1.56 -4.70 20.94
N GLN A 89 0.57 -5.12 20.16
CA GLN A 89 0.77 -5.78 18.88
C GLN A 89 1.37 -4.82 17.84
N ALA A 90 0.89 -3.58 17.80
CA ALA A 90 1.44 -2.55 16.92
C ALA A 90 2.90 -2.23 17.30
N ALA A 91 3.24 -2.21 18.58
CA ALA A 91 4.61 -1.99 19.04
C ALA A 91 5.56 -3.12 18.60
N VAL A 92 5.07 -4.37 18.50
CA VAL A 92 5.84 -5.49 17.93
C VAL A 92 6.19 -5.21 16.47
N VAL A 93 5.20 -4.79 15.67
CA VAL A 93 5.42 -4.44 14.25
C VAL A 93 6.41 -3.28 14.11
N VAL A 94 6.27 -2.23 14.92
CA VAL A 94 7.19 -1.08 14.86
C VAL A 94 8.61 -1.47 15.23
N ARG A 95 8.79 -2.27 16.29
CA ARG A 95 10.10 -2.78 16.71
C ARG A 95 10.71 -3.69 15.65
N ALA A 96 9.93 -4.63 15.11
CA ALA A 96 10.37 -5.56 14.08
C ALA A 96 10.85 -4.78 12.85
N ALA A 97 10.04 -3.87 12.32
CA ALA A 97 10.36 -3.05 11.17
C ALA A 97 11.67 -2.26 11.37
N ARG A 98 11.86 -1.63 12.54
CA ARG A 98 13.11 -0.93 12.87
C ARG A 98 14.31 -1.86 12.98
N SER A 99 14.14 -3.09 13.45
CA SER A 99 15.26 -4.04 13.58
C SER A 99 15.65 -4.73 12.27
N THR A 100 14.78 -4.75 11.26
CA THR A 100 15.00 -5.51 10.02
C THR A 100 14.95 -4.66 8.76
N MET A 101 13.86 -3.92 8.53
CA MET A 101 13.57 -3.23 7.28
C MET A 101 14.12 -1.79 7.25
N CYS A 102 14.08 -1.08 8.38
CA CYS A 102 14.49 0.32 8.49
C CYS A 102 15.36 0.56 9.72
N THR A 103 16.51 -0.10 9.76
CA THR A 103 17.52 -0.01 10.82
C THR A 103 18.09 1.38 11.04
N GLN A 104 17.97 2.27 10.04
CA GLN A 104 18.43 3.65 10.11
C GLN A 104 17.30 4.64 10.38
N ALA A 105 16.07 4.17 10.63
CA ALA A 105 14.96 5.06 10.89
C ALA A 105 15.10 5.76 12.25
N PRO A 106 14.92 7.09 12.30
CA PRO A 106 14.94 7.84 13.55
C PRO A 106 13.78 7.41 14.45
N GLY A 107 13.97 7.57 15.77
CA GLY A 107 13.06 7.07 16.81
C GLY A 107 12.36 8.18 17.57
#